data_AF-A0A9Q5SSR4-F1
#
_entry.id   AF-A0A9Q5SSR4-F1
#
_cell.length_a   1.000
_cell.length_b   1.000
_cell.length_c   1.000
_cell.angle_alpha   90.00
_cell.angle_beta   90.00
_cell.angle_gamma   90.00
#
_symmetry.space_group_name_H-M   'P 1'
#
loop_
_entity.id
_entity.type
_entity.pdbx_description
1 polymer ?
#
loop_
_entity_poly.entity_id
_entity_poly.type
_entity_poly.pdbx_seq_one_letter_code
_entity_poly.pdbx_strand_id
1 'polypeptide(L)'
;MSDKDDLIYDEDDSVAFIQNYLPQELKGKFSNDDINYIVDLIYEFYESKGFLDENSDDNAEIDIDEDELIGFVVKNAQKDGVGKFSPEDITFIVQGELEYCDSINMFD
;
A
#
# COMPACT_ATOMS: atom_id res chain seq x y z
N MET A 1 21.63 21.66 -10.47
CA MET A 1 20.29 22.05 -10.95
C MET A 1 19.45 20.83 -10.74
N SER A 2 18.55 20.94 -9.77
CA SER A 2 17.56 19.99 -9.28
C SER A 2 17.74 18.55 -9.75
N ASP A 3 18.42 17.75 -8.93
CA ASP A 3 18.17 16.32 -8.83
C ASP A 3 16.69 16.19 -8.40
N LYS A 4 15.78 16.25 -9.39
CA LYS A 4 14.47 15.64 -9.25
C LYS A 4 14.82 14.15 -9.23
N ASP A 5 15.06 13.61 -8.03
CA ASP A 5 14.79 12.21 -7.80
C ASP A 5 13.40 11.99 -8.39
N ASP A 6 13.34 11.37 -9.57
CA ASP A 6 12.16 10.61 -9.97
C ASP A 6 11.97 9.67 -8.78
N LEU A 7 11.05 10.03 -7.87
CA LEU A 7 10.74 9.27 -6.67
C LEU A 7 10.01 8.01 -7.15
N ILE A 8 10.80 7.09 -7.70
CA ILE A 8 10.34 5.79 -8.15
C ILE A 8 9.97 5.02 -6.90
N TYR A 9 8.77 4.44 -6.92
CA TYR A 9 8.33 3.55 -5.87
C TYR A 9 9.36 2.41 -5.67
N ASP A 10 9.86 2.28 -4.45
CA ASP A 10 10.81 1.24 -4.05
C ASP A 10 10.12 0.30 -3.05
N GLU A 11 9.93 -0.96 -3.45
CA GLU A 11 9.25 -1.98 -2.66
C GLU A 11 9.93 -2.25 -1.31
N ASP A 12 11.27 -2.25 -1.29
CA ASP A 12 12.05 -2.51 -0.07
C ASP A 12 11.89 -1.35 0.92
N ASP A 13 11.88 -0.12 0.42
CA ASP A 13 11.65 1.08 1.24
C ASP A 13 10.19 1.16 1.73
N SER A 14 9.19 0.82 0.90
CA SER A 14 7.78 0.72 1.33
C SER A 14 7.64 -0.27 2.49
N VAL A 15 8.16 -1.50 2.35
CA VAL A 15 8.08 -2.52 3.40
C VAL A 15 8.74 -2.05 4.69
N ALA A 16 9.91 -1.42 4.57
CA ALA A 16 10.62 -0.87 5.72
C ALA A 16 9.83 0.28 6.37
N PHE A 17 9.20 1.14 5.58
CA PHE A 17 8.37 2.24 6.05
C PHE A 17 7.14 1.71 6.80
N ILE A 18 6.40 0.79 6.19
CA ILE A 18 5.23 0.14 6.79
C ILE A 18 5.61 -0.54 8.10
N GLN A 19 6.69 -1.33 8.13
CA GLN A 19 7.18 -1.94 9.38
C GLN A 19 7.44 -0.91 10.48
N ASN A 20 7.94 0.27 10.10
CA ASN A 20 8.16 1.35 11.05
C ASN A 20 6.88 2.04 11.49
N TYR A 21 5.90 2.15 10.59
CA TYR A 21 4.57 2.71 10.82
C TYR A 21 3.71 1.84 11.73
N LEU A 22 3.82 0.51 11.62
CA LEU A 22 3.05 -0.42 12.43
C LEU A 22 3.19 -0.15 13.94
N PRO A 23 2.10 -0.24 14.72
CA PRO A 23 2.17 -0.12 16.16
C PRO A 23 3.03 -1.25 16.75
N GLN A 24 3.64 -1.00 17.92
CA GLN A 24 4.57 -1.95 18.57
C GLN A 24 3.98 -3.35 18.77
N GLU A 25 2.65 -3.47 18.93
CA GLU A 25 1.96 -4.75 19.08
C GLU A 25 1.89 -5.55 17.77
N LEU A 26 1.93 -4.89 16.62
CA LEU A 26 1.95 -5.49 15.28
C LEU A 26 3.37 -5.60 14.72
N LYS A 27 4.33 -4.83 15.24
CA LYS A 27 5.75 -4.98 14.89
C LYS A 27 6.23 -6.40 15.19
N GLY A 28 6.74 -7.07 14.16
CA GLY A 28 7.17 -8.47 14.22
C GLY A 28 6.04 -9.50 14.16
N LYS A 29 4.77 -9.09 14.07
CA LYS A 29 3.65 -9.99 13.74
C LYS A 29 3.63 -10.32 12.25
N PHE A 30 3.94 -9.32 11.42
CA PHE A 30 4.07 -9.42 9.98
C PHE A 30 5.53 -9.55 9.59
N SER A 31 5.82 -10.48 8.70
CA SER A 31 7.13 -10.63 8.05
C SER A 31 7.21 -9.68 6.85
N ASN A 32 8.42 -9.45 6.33
CA ASN A 32 8.58 -8.67 5.11
C ASN A 32 7.80 -9.31 3.94
N ASP A 33 7.82 -10.64 3.80
CA ASP A 33 7.00 -11.35 2.81
C ASP A 33 5.49 -11.10 2.98
N ASP A 34 4.99 -11.04 4.22
CA ASP A 34 3.56 -10.79 4.48
C ASP A 34 3.17 -9.37 4.04
N ILE A 35 4.04 -8.39 4.34
CA ILE A 35 3.82 -6.99 3.95
C ILE A 35 3.93 -6.84 2.44
N ASN A 36 4.96 -7.41 1.82
CA ASN A 36 5.12 -7.42 0.36
C ASN A 36 3.88 -7.96 -0.34
N TYR A 37 3.35 -9.10 0.12
CA TYR A 37 2.12 -9.66 -0.44
C TYR A 37 0.92 -8.71 -0.31
N ILE A 38 0.81 -8.01 0.82
CA ILE A 38 -0.29 -7.04 1.01
C ILE A 38 -0.10 -5.82 0.11
N VAL A 39 1.12 -5.31 0.02
CA VAL A 39 1.51 -4.21 -0.89
C VAL A 39 1.21 -4.57 -2.34
N ASP A 40 1.54 -5.78 -2.78
CA ASP A 40 1.21 -6.27 -4.13
C ASP A 40 -0.31 -6.20 -4.38
N LEU A 41 -1.13 -6.65 -3.42
CA LEU A 41 -2.59 -6.59 -3.52
C LEU A 41 -3.10 -5.14 -3.55
N ILE A 42 -2.44 -4.22 -2.84
CA ILE A 42 -2.76 -2.79 -2.86
C ILE A 42 -2.46 -2.20 -4.25
N TYR A 43 -1.30 -2.54 -4.81
CA TYR A 43 -0.93 -2.15 -6.18
C TYR A 43 -1.91 -2.69 -7.22
N GLU A 44 -2.30 -3.97 -7.12
CA GLU A 44 -3.33 -4.56 -7.99
C GLU A 44 -4.67 -3.82 -7.88
N PHE A 45 -5.03 -3.34 -6.69
CA PHE A 45 -6.22 -2.52 -6.50
C PHE A 45 -6.09 -1.17 -7.21
N TYR A 46 -4.94 -0.48 -7.07
CA TYR A 46 -4.67 0.78 -7.77
C TYR A 46 -4.76 0.64 -9.28
N GLU A 47 -4.14 -0.41 -9.84
CA GLU A 47 -4.21 -0.71 -11.27
C GLU A 47 -5.65 -1.02 -11.69
N SER A 48 -6.37 -1.85 -10.93
CA SER A 48 -7.77 -2.19 -11.23
C SER A 48 -8.72 -0.99 -11.16
N LYS A 49 -8.40 0.02 -10.35
CA LYS A 49 -9.17 1.27 -10.26
C LYS A 49 -8.76 2.29 -11.32
N GLY A 50 -7.61 2.09 -11.96
CA GLY A 50 -7.02 3.02 -12.92
C GLY A 50 -6.32 4.20 -12.26
N PHE A 51 -5.96 4.10 -10.97
CA PHE A 51 -5.24 5.16 -10.26
C PHE A 51 -3.82 5.37 -10.78
N LEU A 52 -3.22 4.33 -11.36
CA LEU A 52 -1.90 4.39 -11.99
C LEU A 52 -1.97 4.74 -13.49
N ASP A 53 -3.16 4.99 -14.04
CA ASP A 53 -3.30 5.30 -15.46
C ASP A 53 -2.89 6.74 -15.73
N GLU A 54 -1.84 6.92 -16.53
CA GLU A 54 -1.28 8.20 -16.99
C GLU A 54 -2.26 9.07 -17.81
N ASN A 55 -3.44 8.55 -18.20
CA ASN A 55 -4.51 9.31 -18.85
C ASN A 55 -5.58 9.80 -17.86
N SER A 56 -5.48 9.44 -16.57
CA SER A 56 -6.27 10.07 -15.52
C SER A 56 -5.92 11.55 -15.50
N ASP A 57 -6.95 12.40 -15.48
CA ASP A 57 -6.80 13.86 -15.55
C ASP A 57 -5.69 14.30 -14.55
N ASP A 58 -4.65 14.97 -15.04
CA ASP A 58 -3.44 15.45 -14.30
C ASP A 58 -3.78 16.35 -13.08
N ASN A 59 -5.06 16.60 -12.80
CA ASN A 59 -5.58 17.36 -11.64
C ASN A 59 -6.65 16.58 -10.85
N ALA A 60 -6.83 15.28 -11.10
CA ALA A 60 -7.75 14.45 -10.34
C ALA A 60 -7.07 13.98 -9.06
N GLU A 61 -7.51 14.52 -7.92
CA GLU A 61 -7.13 14.00 -6.61
C GLU A 61 -7.54 12.53 -6.53
N ILE A 62 -6.58 11.63 -6.33
CA ILE A 62 -6.83 10.19 -6.21
C ILE A 62 -7.39 9.93 -4.81
N ASP A 63 -8.71 9.77 -4.74
CA ASP A 63 -9.41 9.41 -3.51
C ASP A 63 -9.49 7.89 -3.37
N ILE A 64 -8.67 7.32 -2.49
CA ILE A 64 -8.58 5.88 -2.26
C ILE A 64 -9.52 5.51 -1.11
N ASP A 65 -10.53 4.69 -1.41
CA ASP A 65 -11.43 4.14 -0.39
C ASP A 65 -10.68 3.06 0.41
N GLU A 66 -10.17 3.45 1.60
CA GLU A 66 -9.46 2.56 2.53
C GLU A 66 -10.28 1.32 2.90
N ASP A 67 -11.59 1.47 3.17
CA ASP A 67 -12.47 0.36 3.55
C ASP A 67 -12.59 -0.66 2.42
N GLU A 68 -12.74 -0.20 1.18
CA GLU A 68 -12.77 -1.08 0.00
C GLU A 68 -11.42 -1.79 -0.20
N LEU A 69 -10.32 -1.06 -0.06
CA LEU A 69 -8.96 -1.58 -0.18
C LEU A 69 -8.66 -2.66 0.86
N ILE A 70 -8.95 -2.39 2.14
CA ILE A 70 -8.82 -3.36 3.23
C ILE A 70 -9.66 -4.60 2.95
N GLY A 71 -10.91 -4.40 2.51
CA GLY A 71 -11.81 -5.49 2.14
C GLY A 71 -11.27 -6.35 0.99
N PHE A 72 -10.67 -5.71 -0.02
CA PHE A 72 -10.03 -6.38 -1.15
C PHE A 72 -8.84 -7.23 -0.69
N VAL A 73 -7.93 -6.65 0.10
CA VAL A 73 -6.75 -7.35 0.62
C VAL A 73 -7.15 -8.56 1.46
N VAL A 74 -8.03 -8.38 2.45
CA VAL A 74 -8.47 -9.46 3.35
C VAL A 74 -9.14 -10.58 2.56
N LYS A 75 -9.96 -10.25 1.56
CA LYS A 75 -10.67 -11.23 0.73
C LYS A 75 -9.70 -12.03 -0.15
N ASN A 76 -8.71 -11.38 -0.76
CA ASN A 76 -7.72 -12.07 -1.59
C ASN A 76 -6.78 -12.92 -0.74
N ALA A 77 -6.28 -12.40 0.38
CA ALA A 77 -5.47 -13.17 1.33
C ALA A 77 -6.19 -14.45 1.81
N GLN A 78 -7.48 -14.35 2.15
CA GLN A 78 -8.29 -15.52 2.53
C GLN A 78 -8.49 -16.51 1.38
N LYS A 79 -8.67 -16.02 0.16
CA LYS A 79 -8.86 -16.84 -1.04
C LYS A 79 -7.58 -17.62 -1.40
N ASP A 80 -6.44 -16.96 -1.28
CA ASP A 80 -5.13 -17.55 -1.60
C ASP A 80 -4.57 -18.39 -0.44
N GLY A 81 -5.19 -18.30 0.74
CA GLY A 81 -4.75 -18.99 1.95
C GLY A 81 -3.48 -18.39 2.55
N VAL A 82 -3.19 -17.13 2.21
CA VAL A 82 -2.01 -16.40 2.67
C VAL A 82 -2.36 -15.69 3.97
N GLY A 83 -1.71 -16.14 5.06
CA GLY A 83 -1.88 -15.56 6.38
C GLY A 83 -3.30 -15.63 6.94
N LYS A 84 -3.46 -15.17 8.18
CA LYS A 84 -4.77 -14.87 8.77
C LYS A 84 -4.72 -13.43 9.24
N PHE A 85 -4.90 -12.52 8.29
CA PHE A 85 -4.86 -11.10 8.57
C PHE A 85 -6.24 -10.61 8.97
N SER A 86 -6.31 -9.91 10.10
CA SER A 86 -7.54 -9.24 10.51
C SER A 86 -7.67 -7.91 9.74
N PRO A 87 -8.89 -7.44 9.44
CA PRO A 87 -9.10 -6.13 8.81
C PRO A 87 -8.42 -5.00 9.59
N GLU A 88 -8.47 -5.05 10.92
CA GLU A 88 -7.80 -4.10 11.80
C GLU A 88 -6.28 -4.09 11.60
N ASP A 89 -5.66 -5.27 11.44
CA ASP A 89 -4.21 -5.34 11.22
C ASP A 89 -3.85 -4.80 9.82
N ILE A 90 -4.64 -5.16 8.81
CA ILE A 90 -4.48 -4.70 7.42
C ILE A 90 -4.65 -3.19 7.33
N THR A 91 -5.54 -2.59 8.13
CA THR A 91 -5.76 -1.13 8.16
C THR A 91 -4.45 -0.40 8.39
N PHE A 92 -3.62 -0.84 9.35
CA PHE A 92 -2.34 -0.20 9.62
C PHE A 92 -1.32 -0.37 8.49
N ILE A 93 -1.38 -1.48 7.75
CA ILE A 93 -0.49 -1.74 6.61
C ILE A 93 -0.89 -0.86 5.43
N VAL A 94 -2.19 -0.82 5.11
CA VAL A 94 -2.76 0.03 4.07
C VAL A 94 -2.45 1.50 4.34
N GLN A 95 -2.64 1.97 5.57
CA GLN A 95 -2.29 3.34 5.94
C GLN A 95 -0.79 3.62 5.82
N GLY A 96 0.06 2.67 6.23
CA GLY A 96 1.50 2.81 6.08
C GLY A 96 1.93 2.92 4.61
N GLU A 97 1.30 2.14 3.74
CA GLU A 97 1.53 2.19 2.28
C GLU A 97 1.06 3.53 1.69
N LEU A 98 -0.16 3.97 2.02
CA LEU A 98 -0.69 5.24 1.54
C LEU A 98 0.18 6.44 1.95
N GLU A 99 0.65 6.45 3.21
CA GLU A 99 1.56 7.49 3.71
C GLU A 99 2.92 7.45 3.00
N TYR A 100 3.41 6.26 2.64
CA TYR A 100 4.64 6.13 1.85
C TYR A 100 4.44 6.68 0.43
N CYS A 101 3.36 6.27 -0.26
CA CYS A 101 2.97 6.77 -1.57
C CYS A 101 2.84 8.31 -1.58
N ASP A 102 2.19 8.89 -0.57
CA ASP A 102 2.08 10.33 -0.39
C ASP A 102 3.44 11.00 -0.17
N SER A 103 4.30 10.41 0.68
CA SER A 103 5.64 10.92 0.94
C SER A 103 6.52 10.97 -0.31
N ILE A 104 6.28 10.09 -1.28
CA ILE A 104 7.00 10.07 -2.56
C ILE A 104 6.26 10.81 -3.68
N ASN A 105 5.10 11.41 -3.39
CA ASN A 105 4.21 12.05 -4.37
C ASN A 105 3.87 11.12 -5.54
N MET A 106 3.56 9.85 -5.24
CA MET A 106 3.25 8.84 -6.26
C MET A 106 1.99 9.16 -7.08
N PHE A 107 1.07 9.91 -6.49
CA PHE A 107 -0.25 10.25 -7.05
C PHE A 107 -0.38 11.74 -7.43
N ASP A 108 0.70 12.52 -7.35
CA ASP A 108 0.73 13.97 -7.67
C ASP A 108 1.31 14.26 -9.06
#